data_AF-R7LL49-F1
#
_entry.id   AF-R7LL49-F1
#
_cell.length_a   1.000
_cell.length_b   1.000
_cell.length_c   1.000
_cell.angle_alpha   90.00
_cell.angle_beta   90.00
_cell.angle_gamma   90.00
#
_symmetry.space_group_name_H-M   'P 1'
#
loop_
_entity.id
_entity.type
_entity.pdbx_description
1 polymer ?
#
loop_
_entity_poly.entity_id
_entity_poly.type
_entity_poly.pdbx_seq_one_letter_code
_entity_poly.pdbx_strand_id
1 'polypeptide(L)'
;MASIKDAFEESYQDNLAFLKYIIFAIPVYYCAHLYTTAVKGDLTGFWWMASVTFLLLFGFLIKCTTNVRNGKDHVLPSFNIFNLFWAGIKGSIALGPSIAVNCWIASWLSGLIANYIPEPNTLKVFQCIIWGIFGSIILTGYLCYAKTFKIASAYDFKTISESCMDILVAVLFMIPQVLLANAIILIPVTYIIWVFLGLPHPVATFFWSMVLIFNLAMIGHYLAQVDYEAIAAKENADKII
;
A
#
# COMPACT_ATOMS: atom_id res chain seq x y z
N MET A 1 0.22 -19.70 0.25
CA MET A 1 0.77 -18.50 0.91
C MET A 1 1.38 -17.68 -0.19
N ALA A 2 0.79 -16.51 -0.46
CA ALA A 2 1.21 -15.57 -1.49
C ALA A 2 2.75 -15.44 -1.58
N SER A 3 3.27 -15.56 -2.80
CA SER A 3 4.71 -15.60 -3.07
C SER A 3 5.17 -14.23 -3.55
N ILE A 4 6.03 -13.56 -2.77
CA ILE A 4 6.61 -12.28 -3.22
C ILE A 4 7.49 -12.43 -4.46
N LYS A 5 8.03 -13.62 -4.70
CA LYS A 5 8.83 -13.91 -5.89
C LYS A 5 7.96 -13.78 -7.15
N ASP A 6 6.77 -14.35 -7.12
CA ASP A 6 5.83 -14.31 -8.24
C ASP A 6 5.34 -12.87 -8.44
N ALA A 7 5.05 -12.16 -7.34
CA ALA A 7 4.70 -10.73 -7.37
C ALA A 7 5.82 -9.87 -7.98
N PHE A 8 7.09 -10.17 -7.68
CA PHE A 8 8.26 -9.49 -8.23
C PHE A 8 8.41 -9.75 -9.74
N GLU A 9 8.36 -11.03 -10.14
CA GLU A 9 8.53 -11.43 -11.54
C GLU A 9 7.41 -10.87 -12.43
N GLU A 10 6.15 -11.00 -12.02
CA GLU A 10 5.01 -10.51 -12.81
C GLU A 10 4.94 -8.98 -12.86
N SER A 11 5.34 -8.29 -11.78
CA SER A 11 5.42 -6.82 -11.80
C SER A 11 6.52 -6.31 -12.74
N TYR A 12 7.61 -7.06 -12.86
CA TYR A 12 8.74 -6.70 -13.72
C TYR A 12 8.53 -7.06 -15.20
N GLN A 13 7.87 -8.19 -15.48
CA GLN A 13 7.67 -8.73 -16.83
C GLN A 13 6.52 -8.07 -17.61
N ASP A 14 5.74 -7.18 -16.99
CA ASP A 14 4.64 -6.50 -17.64
C ASP A 14 5.11 -5.59 -18.80
N ASN A 15 4.28 -5.46 -19.83
CA ASN A 15 4.58 -4.66 -21.02
C ASN A 15 4.83 -3.19 -20.62
N LEU A 16 5.94 -2.63 -21.11
CA LEU A 16 6.41 -1.28 -20.80
C LEU A 16 6.59 -1.00 -19.29
N ALA A 17 6.84 -2.02 -18.46
CA ALA A 17 6.96 -1.89 -17.00
C ALA A 17 7.94 -0.78 -16.58
N PHE A 18 9.17 -0.78 -17.13
CA PHE A 18 10.16 0.25 -16.86
C PHE A 18 9.67 1.67 -17.16
N LEU A 19 9.01 1.87 -18.30
CA LEU A 19 8.48 3.17 -18.69
C LEU A 19 7.34 3.61 -17.75
N LYS A 20 6.47 2.68 -17.35
CA LYS A 20 5.41 2.93 -16.36
C LYS A 20 6.02 3.36 -15.02
N TYR A 21 7.05 2.66 -14.53
CA TYR A 21 7.72 3.03 -13.27
C TYR A 21 8.38 4.41 -13.33
N ILE A 22 9.05 4.74 -14.44
CA ILE A 22 9.65 6.07 -14.63
C ILE A 22 8.57 7.16 -14.60
N ILE A 23 7.49 6.99 -15.38
CA ILE A 23 6.43 8.00 -15.48
C ILE A 23 5.71 8.20 -14.14
N PHE A 24 5.36 7.12 -13.46
CA PHE A 24 4.66 7.21 -12.17
C PHE A 24 5.58 7.64 -11.01
N ALA A 25 6.90 7.58 -11.17
CA ALA A 25 7.85 8.12 -10.20
C ALA A 25 7.98 9.65 -10.27
N ILE A 26 7.65 10.30 -11.40
CA ILE A 26 7.80 11.75 -11.57
C ILE A 26 7.01 12.54 -10.51
N PRO A 27 5.70 12.27 -10.25
CA PRO A 27 4.95 13.00 -9.22
C PRO A 27 5.53 12.78 -7.81
N VAL A 28 6.02 11.57 -7.51
CA VAL A 28 6.63 11.23 -6.22
C VAL A 28 7.95 11.97 -6.02
N TYR A 29 8.79 12.01 -7.05
CA TYR A 29 10.03 12.76 -7.05
C TYR A 29 9.78 14.26 -6.88
N TYR A 30 8.76 14.81 -7.54
CA TYR A 30 8.38 16.22 -7.38
C TYR A 30 7.93 16.54 -5.95
N CYS A 31 7.16 15.66 -5.31
CA CYS A 31 6.83 15.80 -3.89
C CYS A 31 8.07 15.77 -3.00
N ALA A 32 9.02 14.85 -3.25
CA ALA A 32 10.27 14.78 -2.51
C ALA A 32 11.11 16.06 -2.69
N HIS A 33 11.19 16.58 -3.93
CA HIS A 33 11.86 17.83 -4.23
C HIS A 33 11.25 18.98 -3.43
N LEU A 34 9.93 19.20 -3.55
CA LEU A 34 9.21 20.25 -2.82
C LEU A 34 9.40 20.15 -1.30
N TYR A 35 9.43 18.94 -0.74
CA TYR A 35 9.69 18.74 0.69
C TYR A 35 11.10 19.18 1.07
N THR A 36 12.11 18.81 0.28
CA THR A 36 13.52 19.11 0.57
C THR A 36 13.91 20.56 0.30
N THR A 37 13.23 21.24 -0.63
CA THR A 37 13.50 22.64 -1.00
C THR A 37 12.59 23.64 -0.30
N ALA A 38 11.60 23.17 0.48
CA ALA A 38 10.71 24.05 1.22
C ALA A 38 11.50 24.94 2.19
N VAL A 39 11.28 26.25 2.11
CA VAL A 39 11.76 27.21 3.11
C VAL A 39 11.09 26.85 4.43
N LYS A 40 11.87 26.82 5.54
CA LYS A 40 11.38 26.43 6.87
C LYS A 40 10.02 27.06 7.18
N GLY A 41 8.96 26.25 7.14
CA GLY A 41 7.60 26.65 7.51
C GLY A 41 6.56 26.72 6.38
N ASP A 42 6.96 26.82 5.11
CA ASP A 42 6.00 26.81 3.98
C ASP A 42 5.99 25.47 3.24
N LEU A 43 5.15 24.57 3.74
CA LEU A 43 4.88 23.25 3.15
C LEU A 43 3.58 23.25 2.32
N THR A 44 2.98 24.41 2.06
CA THR A 44 1.67 24.50 1.41
C THR A 44 1.68 23.82 0.03
N GLY A 45 2.70 24.12 -0.78
CA GLY A 45 2.88 23.48 -2.10
C GLY A 45 3.12 21.97 -2.01
N PHE A 46 3.84 21.51 -0.97
CA PHE A 46 4.04 20.08 -0.72
C PHE A 46 2.70 19.39 -0.41
N TRP A 47 1.87 19.95 0.48
CA TRP A 47 0.60 19.32 0.88
C TRP A 47 -0.38 19.19 -0.28
N TRP A 48 -0.48 20.20 -1.14
CA TRP A 48 -1.31 20.13 -2.35
C TRP A 48 -0.83 19.02 -3.30
N MET A 49 0.47 19.00 -3.60
CA MET A 49 1.02 17.98 -4.50
C MET A 49 0.99 16.59 -3.89
N ALA A 50 1.25 16.45 -2.60
CA ALA A 50 1.15 15.18 -1.88
C ALA A 50 -0.28 14.64 -1.91
N SER A 51 -1.29 15.49 -1.82
CA SER A 51 -2.70 15.07 -1.93
C SER A 51 -3.04 14.53 -3.32
N VAL A 52 -2.58 15.21 -4.37
CA VAL A 52 -2.78 14.76 -5.76
C VAL A 52 -2.02 13.47 -6.04
N THR A 53 -0.75 13.40 -5.62
CA THR A 53 0.10 12.21 -5.75
C THR A 53 -0.49 11.04 -4.96
N PHE A 54 -1.01 11.27 -3.76
CA PHE A 54 -1.69 10.23 -2.97
C PHE A 54 -2.88 9.63 -3.73
N LEU A 55 -3.76 10.45 -4.30
CA LEU A 55 -4.89 9.95 -5.09
C LEU A 55 -4.44 9.12 -6.29
N LEU A 56 -3.36 9.56 -6.96
CA LEU A 56 -2.78 8.83 -8.08
C LEU A 56 -2.20 7.48 -7.64
N LEU A 57 -1.40 7.45 -6.56
CA LEU A 57 -0.79 6.22 -6.04
C LEU A 57 -1.83 5.26 -5.46
N PHE A 58 -2.88 5.79 -4.84
CA PHE A 58 -3.97 4.96 -4.32
C PHE A 58 -4.80 4.35 -5.45
N GLY A 59 -5.10 5.13 -6.49
CA GLY A 59 -5.70 4.62 -7.71
C GLY A 59 -4.83 3.59 -8.44
N PHE A 60 -3.51 3.79 -8.45
CA PHE A 60 -2.53 2.83 -8.95
C PHE A 60 -2.63 1.50 -8.20
N LEU A 61 -2.57 1.54 -6.86
CA LEU A 61 -2.67 0.36 -6.01
C LEU A 61 -3.98 -0.41 -6.24
N ILE A 62 -5.14 0.29 -6.25
CA ILE A 62 -6.44 -0.34 -6.50
C ILE A 62 -6.45 -1.04 -7.86
N LYS A 63 -5.94 -0.39 -8.92
CA LYS A 63 -5.91 -0.98 -10.26
C LYS A 63 -4.96 -2.17 -10.36
N CYS A 64 -3.80 -2.14 -9.70
CA CYS A 64 -2.89 -3.28 -9.62
C CYS A 64 -3.60 -4.49 -9.01
N THR A 65 -4.17 -4.33 -7.81
CA THR A 65 -4.89 -5.39 -7.10
C THR A 65 -6.04 -5.95 -7.95
N THR A 66 -6.82 -5.08 -8.58
CA THR A 66 -7.92 -5.48 -9.46
C THR A 66 -7.45 -6.22 -10.72
N ASN A 67 -6.35 -5.80 -11.34
CA ASN A 67 -5.86 -6.43 -12.57
C ASN A 67 -5.41 -7.87 -12.31
N VAL A 68 -4.63 -8.08 -11.25
CA VAL A 68 -4.17 -9.41 -10.81
C VAL A 68 -5.35 -10.29 -10.45
N ARG A 69 -6.33 -9.74 -9.71
CA ARG A 69 -7.56 -10.45 -9.33
C ARG A 69 -8.51 -10.77 -10.49
N ASN A 70 -8.41 -10.07 -11.62
CA ASN A 70 -9.21 -10.44 -12.79
C ASN A 70 -8.44 -11.36 -13.73
N GLY A 71 -7.26 -11.87 -13.31
CA GLY A 71 -6.42 -12.72 -14.12
C GLY A 71 -5.99 -12.06 -15.43
N LYS A 72 -5.79 -10.73 -15.42
CA LYS A 72 -5.30 -10.03 -16.61
C LYS A 72 -3.82 -10.32 -16.82
N ASP A 73 -3.39 -10.33 -18.07
CA ASP A 73 -1.99 -10.55 -18.47
C ASP A 73 -1.03 -9.41 -18.05
N HIS A 74 -1.51 -8.40 -17.32
CA HIS A 74 -0.71 -7.26 -16.86
C HIS A 74 -1.06 -6.87 -15.43
N VAL A 75 -0.04 -6.67 -14.60
CA VAL A 75 -0.19 -6.20 -13.22
C VAL A 75 -0.38 -4.68 -13.20
N LEU A 76 0.45 -3.95 -13.94
CA LEU A 76 0.53 -2.50 -13.84
C LEU A 76 -0.64 -1.84 -14.57
N PRO A 77 -1.17 -0.72 -14.05
CA PRO A 77 -2.26 -0.01 -14.70
C PRO A 77 -1.80 0.64 -16.02
N SER A 78 -2.77 0.88 -16.89
CA SER A 78 -2.57 1.63 -18.14
C SER A 78 -2.09 3.06 -17.89
N PHE A 79 -1.49 3.70 -18.90
CA PHE A 79 -1.10 5.13 -18.88
C PHE A 79 -2.28 6.13 -18.75
N ASN A 80 -3.52 5.67 -18.61
CA ASN A 80 -4.67 6.54 -18.44
C ASN A 80 -4.73 7.13 -17.01
N ILE A 81 -4.00 8.23 -16.80
CA ILE A 81 -3.86 8.92 -15.52
C ILE A 81 -5.22 9.36 -14.96
N PHE A 82 -6.16 9.82 -15.82
CA PHE A 82 -7.50 10.23 -15.38
C PHE A 82 -8.29 9.07 -14.76
N ASN A 83 -8.22 7.88 -15.36
CA ASN A 83 -8.87 6.69 -14.81
C ASN A 83 -8.24 6.24 -13.49
N LEU A 84 -6.91 6.37 -13.33
CA LEU A 84 -6.26 6.11 -12.05
C LEU A 84 -6.73 7.12 -11.00
N PHE A 85 -6.71 8.41 -11.32
CA PHE A 85 -7.10 9.47 -10.39
C PHE A 85 -8.56 9.30 -9.93
N TRP A 86 -9.46 8.97 -10.86
CA TRP A 86 -10.86 8.70 -10.53
C TRP A 86 -11.05 7.44 -9.69
N ALA A 87 -10.26 6.39 -9.93
CA ALA A 87 -10.23 5.21 -9.08
C ALA A 87 -9.73 5.54 -7.67
N GLY A 88 -8.72 6.40 -7.57
CA GLY A 88 -8.21 6.94 -6.30
C GLY A 88 -9.29 7.67 -5.52
N ILE A 89 -9.99 8.63 -6.14
CA ILE A 89 -11.09 9.37 -5.51
C ILE A 89 -12.19 8.42 -5.01
N LYS A 90 -12.65 7.49 -5.87
CA LYS A 90 -13.69 6.53 -5.49
C LYS A 90 -13.25 5.64 -4.34
N GLY A 91 -11.99 5.19 -4.35
CA GLY A 91 -11.40 4.44 -3.25
C GLY A 91 -11.37 5.26 -1.97
N SER A 92 -10.93 6.52 -2.03
CA SER A 92 -10.85 7.40 -0.86
C SER A 92 -12.22 7.69 -0.25
N ILE A 93 -13.26 7.84 -1.08
CA ILE A 93 -14.63 8.01 -0.59
C ILE A 93 -15.15 6.70 0.03
N ALA A 94 -14.85 5.56 -0.59
CA ALA A 94 -15.30 4.25 -0.10
C ALA A 94 -14.67 3.89 1.24
N LEU A 95 -13.35 4.05 1.35
CA LEU A 95 -12.56 3.58 2.48
C LEU A 95 -12.28 4.67 3.51
N GLY A 96 -12.36 5.95 3.13
CA GLY A 96 -12.06 7.09 4.00
C GLY A 96 -12.83 7.06 5.33
N PRO A 97 -14.16 6.87 5.35
CA PRO A 97 -14.90 6.79 6.61
C PRO A 97 -14.47 5.60 7.47
N SER A 98 -14.27 4.43 6.86
CA SER A 98 -13.77 3.23 7.56
C SER A 98 -12.38 3.46 8.16
N ILE A 99 -11.46 4.06 7.40
CA ILE A 99 -10.11 4.43 7.86
C ILE A 99 -10.22 5.41 9.02
N ALA A 100 -11.01 6.47 8.89
CA ALA A 100 -11.14 7.51 9.92
C ALA A 100 -11.66 6.94 11.25
N VAL A 101 -12.73 6.13 11.20
CA VAL A 101 -13.31 5.51 12.39
C VAL A 101 -12.33 4.54 13.05
N ASN A 102 -11.73 3.63 12.28
CA ASN A 102 -10.80 2.64 12.83
C ASN A 102 -9.51 3.29 13.39
N CYS A 103 -8.96 4.30 12.72
CA CYS A 103 -7.80 5.06 13.22
C CYS A 103 -8.14 5.83 14.50
N TRP A 104 -9.33 6.43 14.58
CA TRP A 104 -9.77 7.13 15.79
C TRP A 104 -9.89 6.15 16.97
N ILE A 105 -10.55 5.00 16.77
CA ILE A 105 -10.68 3.96 17.81
C ILE A 105 -9.30 3.44 18.24
N ALA A 106 -8.41 3.15 17.28
CA ALA A 106 -7.06 2.68 17.57
C ALA A 106 -6.25 3.70 18.39
N SER A 107 -6.37 5.00 18.07
CA SER A 107 -5.70 6.07 18.82
C SER A 107 -6.25 6.21 20.25
N TRP A 108 -7.58 6.10 20.40
CA TRP A 108 -8.23 6.18 21.69
C TRP A 108 -7.86 5.01 22.60
N LEU A 109 -7.91 3.77 22.08
CA LEU A 109 -7.47 2.58 22.81
C LEU A 109 -5.99 2.62 23.18
N SER A 110 -5.14 3.10 22.27
CA SER A 110 -3.71 3.27 22.52
C SER A 110 -3.44 4.27 23.65
N GLY A 111 -4.23 5.34 23.72
CA GLY A 111 -4.19 6.32 24.81
C GLY A 111 -4.72 5.77 26.13
N LEU A 112 -5.75 4.93 26.10
CA LEU A 112 -6.26 4.26 27.29
C LEU A 112 -5.23 3.31 27.90
N ILE A 113 -4.61 2.45 27.08
CA ILE A 113 -3.60 1.49 27.57
C ILE A 113 -2.36 2.20 28.13
N ALA A 114 -2.00 3.37 27.59
CA ALA A 114 -0.90 4.17 28.10
C ALA A 114 -1.07 4.58 29.57
N ASN A 115 -2.31 4.65 30.08
CA ASN A 115 -2.57 4.95 31.49
C ASN A 115 -2.35 3.74 32.43
N TYR A 116 -2.34 2.52 31.90
CA TYR A 116 -2.26 1.29 32.69
C TYR A 116 -0.90 0.58 32.57
N ILE A 117 -0.13 0.83 31.51
CA ILE A 117 1.19 0.23 31.29
C ILE A 117 2.27 1.30 31.44
N PRO A 118 2.99 1.34 32.57
CA PRO A 118 4.03 2.33 32.81
C PRO A 118 5.33 2.04 32.04
N GLU A 119 5.58 0.77 31.70
CA GLU A 119 6.80 0.35 31.01
C GLU A 119 6.75 0.71 29.50
N PRO A 120 7.66 1.58 29.00
CA PRO A 120 7.56 2.12 27.64
C PRO A 120 7.65 1.08 26.53
N ASN A 121 8.48 0.04 26.69
CA ASN A 121 8.67 -0.98 25.67
C ASN A 121 7.43 -1.89 25.56
N THR A 122 6.90 -2.31 26.70
CA THR A 122 5.66 -3.09 26.77
C THR A 122 4.49 -2.31 26.17
N LEU A 123 4.39 -1.01 26.50
CA LEU A 123 3.36 -0.13 25.93
C LEU A 123 3.43 -0.07 24.40
N LYS A 124 4.62 0.10 23.82
CA LYS A 124 4.81 0.15 22.36
C LYS A 124 4.38 -1.14 21.68
N VAL A 125 4.67 -2.30 22.28
CA VAL A 125 4.24 -3.61 21.74
C VAL A 125 2.71 -3.70 21.71
N PHE A 126 2.03 -3.35 22.81
CA PHE A 126 0.56 -3.36 22.85
C PHE A 126 -0.06 -2.37 21.87
N GLN A 127 0.49 -1.16 21.74
CA GLN A 127 0.05 -0.20 20.74
C GLN A 127 0.23 -0.74 19.32
N CYS A 128 1.36 -1.38 19.02
CA CYS A 128 1.61 -2.02 17.73
C CYS A 128 0.56 -3.10 17.41
N ILE A 129 0.20 -3.93 18.40
CA ILE A 129 -0.85 -4.96 18.24
C ILE A 129 -2.20 -4.31 17.94
N ILE A 130 -2.60 -3.26 18.68
CA ILE A 130 -3.85 -2.53 18.42
C ILE A 130 -3.87 -2.02 16.98
N TRP A 131 -2.82 -1.29 16.57
CA TRP A 131 -2.73 -0.75 15.22
C TRP A 131 -2.73 -1.85 14.14
N GLY A 132 -2.11 -3.00 14.42
CA GLY A 132 -2.17 -4.17 13.54
C GLY A 132 -3.58 -4.69 13.33
N ILE A 133 -4.35 -4.87 14.40
CA ILE A 133 -5.73 -5.39 14.33
C ILE A 133 -6.64 -4.41 13.59
N PHE A 134 -6.62 -3.12 13.95
CA PHE A 134 -7.44 -2.11 13.25
C PHE A 134 -6.98 -1.90 11.81
N GLY A 135 -5.67 -2.03 11.55
CA GLY A 135 -5.11 -2.03 10.20
C GLY A 135 -5.61 -3.19 9.35
N SER A 136 -5.75 -4.40 9.91
CA SER A 136 -6.26 -5.55 9.16
C SER A 136 -7.75 -5.43 8.84
N ILE A 137 -8.55 -4.82 9.72
CA ILE A 137 -9.96 -4.49 9.46
C ILE A 137 -10.07 -3.56 8.25
N ILE A 138 -9.28 -2.48 8.23
CA ILE A 138 -9.22 -1.53 7.11
C ILE A 138 -8.80 -2.24 5.82
N LEU A 139 -7.75 -3.06 5.88
CA LEU A 139 -7.22 -3.75 4.72
C LEU A 139 -8.20 -4.78 4.15
N THR A 140 -8.94 -5.47 5.02
CA THR A 140 -10.01 -6.40 4.60
C THR A 140 -11.13 -5.65 3.88
N GLY A 141 -11.57 -4.51 4.42
CA GLY A 141 -12.52 -3.63 3.74
C GLY A 141 -11.99 -3.12 2.39
N TYR A 142 -10.70 -2.82 2.30
CA TYR A 142 -10.04 -2.49 1.04
C TYR A 142 -10.10 -3.63 0.01
N LEU A 143 -9.81 -4.87 0.41
CA LEU A 143 -9.86 -6.03 -0.49
C LEU A 143 -11.29 -6.29 -0.99
N CYS A 144 -12.27 -6.22 -0.10
CA CYS A 144 -13.69 -6.34 -0.46
C CYS A 144 -14.16 -5.22 -1.40
N TYR A 145 -13.61 -4.01 -1.27
CA TYR A 145 -13.85 -2.91 -2.21
C TYR A 145 -13.19 -3.16 -3.56
N ALA A 146 -11.89 -3.51 -3.57
CA ALA A 146 -11.11 -3.74 -4.78
C ALA A 146 -11.68 -4.88 -5.64
N LYS A 147 -12.44 -5.81 -5.03
CA LYS A 147 -13.25 -6.85 -5.69
C LYS A 147 -14.30 -6.28 -6.64
N THR A 148 -15.17 -5.43 -6.11
CA THR A 148 -16.45 -5.10 -6.77
C THR A 148 -16.53 -3.64 -7.22
N PHE A 149 -15.60 -2.78 -6.77
CA PHE A 149 -15.67 -1.32 -6.88
C PHE A 149 -16.96 -0.70 -6.32
N LYS A 150 -17.74 -1.44 -5.53
CA LYS A 150 -18.94 -0.93 -4.87
C LYS A 150 -18.59 -0.45 -3.47
N ILE A 151 -19.03 0.76 -3.12
CA ILE A 151 -18.79 1.33 -1.79
C ILE A 151 -19.36 0.42 -0.70
N ALA A 152 -20.53 -0.18 -0.91
CA ALA A 152 -21.18 -1.07 0.05
C ALA A 152 -20.35 -2.30 0.42
N SER A 153 -19.55 -2.85 -0.51
CA SER A 153 -18.74 -4.04 -0.20
C SER A 153 -17.55 -3.72 0.70
N ALA A 154 -17.14 -2.46 0.80
CA ALA A 154 -16.12 -2.04 1.76
C ALA A 154 -16.57 -2.19 3.23
N TYR A 155 -17.88 -2.30 3.46
CA TYR A 155 -18.53 -2.39 4.77
C TYR A 155 -19.20 -3.75 4.99
N ASP A 156 -18.75 -4.79 4.30
CA ASP A 156 -19.22 -6.14 4.56
C ASP A 156 -18.63 -6.69 5.87
N PHE A 157 -19.31 -6.37 6.98
CA PHE A 157 -18.89 -6.73 8.32
C PHE A 157 -18.80 -8.25 8.54
N LYS A 158 -19.56 -9.06 7.78
CA LYS A 158 -19.47 -10.51 7.86
C LYS A 158 -18.09 -10.96 7.39
N THR A 159 -17.74 -10.61 6.16
CA THR A 159 -16.44 -10.96 5.55
C THR A 159 -15.27 -10.38 6.33
N ILE A 160 -15.41 -9.14 6.84
CA ILE A 160 -14.40 -8.51 7.69
C ILE A 160 -14.18 -9.34 8.97
N SER A 161 -15.24 -9.73 9.68
CA SER A 161 -15.11 -10.49 10.92
C SER A 161 -14.48 -11.86 10.71
N GLU A 162 -14.76 -12.51 9.57
CA GLU A 162 -14.29 -13.86 9.29
C GLU A 162 -12.84 -13.89 8.76
N SER A 163 -12.40 -12.84 8.07
CA SER A 163 -11.13 -12.86 7.30
C SER A 163 -10.07 -11.90 7.84
N CYS A 164 -10.40 -10.96 8.74
CA CYS A 164 -9.46 -9.94 9.19
C CYS A 164 -8.22 -10.50 9.90
N MET A 165 -8.33 -11.66 10.55
CA MET A 165 -7.20 -12.27 11.24
C MET A 165 -6.26 -13.00 10.30
N ASP A 166 -6.79 -13.72 9.31
CA ASP A 166 -5.96 -14.37 8.30
C ASP A 166 -5.21 -13.32 7.46
N ILE A 167 -5.87 -12.21 7.15
CA ILE A 167 -5.27 -11.07 6.46
C ILE A 167 -4.18 -10.41 7.33
N LEU A 168 -4.39 -10.25 8.64
CA LEU A 168 -3.34 -9.75 9.54
C LEU A 168 -2.10 -10.64 9.47
N VAL A 169 -2.28 -11.95 9.61
CA VAL A 169 -1.17 -12.91 9.57
C VAL A 169 -0.44 -12.83 8.22
N ALA A 170 -1.18 -12.82 7.11
CA ALA A 170 -0.61 -12.71 5.78
C ALA A 170 0.22 -11.43 5.57
N VAL A 171 -0.22 -10.30 6.11
CA VAL A 171 0.51 -9.01 6.05
C VAL A 171 1.75 -9.03 6.93
N LEU A 172 1.67 -9.63 8.13
CA LEU A 172 2.84 -9.77 9.01
C LEU A 172 3.98 -10.55 8.32
N PHE A 173 3.64 -11.55 7.51
CA PHE A 173 4.62 -12.27 6.68
C PHE A 173 5.06 -11.50 5.42
N MET A 174 4.20 -10.63 4.88
CA MET A 174 4.55 -9.76 3.74
C MET A 174 5.61 -8.73 4.10
N ILE A 175 5.54 -8.12 5.30
CA ILE A 175 6.46 -7.05 5.73
C ILE A 175 7.95 -7.45 5.59
N PRO A 176 8.44 -8.54 6.20
CA PRO A 176 9.85 -8.92 6.09
C PRO A 176 10.24 -9.28 4.64
N GLN A 177 9.32 -9.89 3.87
CA GLN A 177 9.56 -10.21 2.48
C GLN A 177 9.77 -8.95 1.62
N VAL A 178 8.89 -7.95 1.77
CA VAL A 178 9.01 -6.66 1.06
C VAL A 178 10.26 -5.91 1.52
N LEU A 179 10.65 -5.99 2.79
CA LEU A 179 11.89 -5.40 3.30
C LEU A 179 13.14 -6.04 2.65
N LEU A 180 13.16 -7.36 2.49
CA LEU A 180 14.26 -8.05 1.81
C LEU A 180 14.32 -7.68 0.32
N ALA A 181 13.19 -7.66 -0.37
CA ALA A 181 13.13 -7.20 -1.76
C ALA A 181 13.65 -5.76 -1.91
N ASN A 182 13.24 -4.87 -1.01
CA ASN A 182 13.74 -3.50 -0.97
C ASN A 182 15.24 -3.41 -0.70
N ALA A 183 15.78 -4.19 0.23
CA ALA A 183 17.20 -4.21 0.51
C ALA A 183 18.01 -4.60 -0.72
N ILE A 184 17.56 -5.61 -1.47
CA ILE A 184 18.23 -6.10 -2.69
C ILE A 184 18.22 -5.04 -3.79
N ILE A 185 17.13 -4.28 -3.95
CA ILE A 185 17.00 -3.28 -5.03
C ILE A 185 17.69 -1.96 -4.63
N LEU A 186 17.48 -1.49 -3.40
CA LEU A 186 17.94 -0.17 -2.96
C LEU A 186 19.42 -0.13 -2.62
N ILE A 187 19.93 -1.11 -1.88
CA ILE A 187 21.28 -1.03 -1.30
C ILE A 187 22.35 -0.96 -2.39
N PRO A 188 22.37 -1.84 -3.42
CA PRO A 188 23.43 -1.83 -4.43
C PRO A 188 23.44 -0.53 -5.24
N VAL A 189 22.27 -0.07 -5.70
CA VAL A 189 22.16 1.13 -6.53
C VAL A 189 22.47 2.39 -5.73
N THR A 190 21.96 2.48 -4.50
CA THR A 190 22.25 3.62 -3.62
C THR A 190 23.73 3.67 -3.26
N TYR A 191 24.38 2.52 -3.04
CA TYR A 191 25.81 2.42 -2.77
C TYR A 191 26.64 2.93 -3.96
N ILE A 192 26.32 2.50 -5.19
CA ILE A 192 27.01 2.99 -6.40
C ILE A 192 26.87 4.51 -6.51
N ILE A 193 25.66 5.06 -6.36
CA ILE A 193 25.44 6.51 -6.44
C ILE A 193 26.21 7.24 -5.34
N TRP A 194 26.24 6.70 -4.13
CA TRP A 194 27.00 7.27 -3.02
C TRP A 194 28.50 7.33 -3.31
N VAL A 195 29.09 6.26 -3.83
CA VAL A 195 30.53 6.18 -4.14
C VAL A 195 30.92 7.15 -5.27
N PHE A 196 30.10 7.29 -6.31
CA PHE A 196 30.47 8.08 -7.50
C PHE A 196 29.98 9.53 -7.48
N LEU A 197 28.83 9.81 -6.86
CA LEU A 197 28.15 11.12 -6.95
C LEU A 197 27.90 11.76 -5.58
N GLY A 198 28.10 11.01 -4.48
CA GLY A 198 27.74 11.45 -3.13
C GLY A 198 26.22 11.45 -2.89
N LEU A 199 25.82 11.63 -1.64
CA LEU A 199 24.41 11.76 -1.24
C LEU A 199 24.21 13.03 -0.40
N PRO A 200 23.08 13.74 -0.55
CA PRO A 200 21.94 13.44 -1.43
C PRO A 200 22.16 13.89 -2.88
N HIS A 201 21.81 13.03 -3.86
CA HIS A 201 21.88 13.34 -5.29
C HIS A 201 20.50 13.15 -5.95
N PRO A 202 20.05 14.03 -6.87
CA PRO A 202 18.75 13.92 -7.55
C PRO A 202 18.46 12.56 -8.16
N VAL A 203 19.49 11.91 -8.73
CA VAL A 203 19.37 10.57 -9.32
C VAL A 203 19.03 9.50 -8.27
N ALA A 204 19.60 9.58 -7.06
CA ALA A 204 19.23 8.66 -5.97
C ALA A 204 17.78 8.88 -5.54
N THR A 205 17.36 10.13 -5.36
CA THR A 205 15.98 10.47 -4.98
C THR A 205 14.96 10.01 -6.02
N PHE A 206 15.28 10.16 -7.31
CA PHE A 206 14.41 9.66 -8.38
C PHE A 206 14.34 8.13 -8.40
N PHE A 207 15.48 7.45 -8.23
CA PHE A 207 15.52 5.99 -8.13
C PHE A 207 14.70 5.48 -6.94
N TRP A 208 14.82 6.08 -5.76
CA TRP A 208 14.00 5.74 -4.60
C TRP A 208 12.50 5.93 -4.87
N SER A 209 12.15 6.96 -5.64
CA SER A 209 10.76 7.20 -6.08
C SER A 209 10.27 6.10 -7.02
N MET A 210 11.11 5.60 -7.93
CA MET A 210 10.78 4.44 -8.78
C MET A 210 10.57 3.17 -7.95
N VAL A 211 11.45 2.91 -6.97
CA VAL A 211 11.32 1.75 -6.07
C VAL A 211 10.02 1.82 -5.26
N LEU A 212 9.56 3.02 -4.88
CA LEU A 212 8.26 3.19 -4.24
C LEU A 212 7.11 2.71 -5.14
N ILE A 213 7.11 3.07 -6.43
CA ILE A 213 6.08 2.60 -7.38
C ILE A 213 6.16 1.08 -7.57
N PHE A 214 7.38 0.54 -7.65
CA PHE A 214 7.61 -0.90 -7.73
C PHE A 214 7.03 -1.64 -6.52
N ASN A 215 7.25 -1.12 -5.31
CA ASN A 215 6.68 -1.67 -4.08
C ASN A 215 5.15 -1.62 -4.08
N LEU A 216 4.53 -0.55 -4.57
CA LEU A 216 3.08 -0.47 -4.68
C LEU A 216 2.52 -1.55 -5.63
N ALA A 217 3.22 -1.83 -6.72
CA ALA A 217 2.84 -2.91 -7.64
C ALA A 217 2.94 -4.29 -6.96
N MET A 218 4.08 -4.59 -6.31
CA MET A 218 4.27 -5.84 -5.59
C MET A 218 3.24 -6.03 -4.46
N ILE A 219 2.97 -4.97 -3.68
CA ILE A 219 1.99 -5.01 -2.60
C ILE A 219 0.59 -5.25 -3.18
N GLY A 220 0.20 -4.54 -4.25
CA GLY A 220 -1.10 -4.75 -4.89
C GLY A 220 -1.29 -6.19 -5.39
N HIS A 221 -0.24 -6.78 -5.96
CA HIS A 221 -0.23 -8.17 -6.41
C HIS A 221 -0.36 -9.15 -5.24
N TYR A 222 0.48 -9.01 -4.21
CA TYR A 222 0.43 -9.85 -3.02
C TYR A 222 -0.93 -9.77 -2.33
N LEU A 223 -1.50 -8.56 -2.21
CA LEU A 223 -2.82 -8.34 -1.63
C LEU A 223 -3.94 -9.02 -2.43
N ALA A 224 -3.83 -9.06 -3.77
CA ALA A 224 -4.77 -9.80 -4.61
C ALA A 224 -4.68 -11.32 -4.35
N GLN A 225 -3.46 -11.86 -4.22
CA GLN A 225 -3.26 -13.27 -3.87
C GLN A 225 -3.84 -13.61 -2.49
N VAL A 226 -3.63 -12.75 -1.50
CA VAL A 226 -4.19 -12.92 -0.14
C VAL A 226 -5.71 -12.91 -0.16
N ASP A 227 -6.34 -12.03 -0.96
CA ASP A 227 -7.80 -12.03 -1.10
C ASP A 227 -8.33 -13.35 -1.68
N TYR A 228 -7.65 -13.93 -2.67
CA TYR A 228 -8.01 -15.25 -3.20
C TYR A 228 -7.92 -16.34 -2.13
N GLU A 229 -6.84 -16.36 -1.35
CA GLU A 229 -6.60 -17.38 -0.34
C GLU A 229 -7.52 -17.23 0.89
N ALA A 230 -7.76 -16.01 1.35
CA ALA A 230 -8.45 -15.75 2.62
C ALA A 230 -9.96 -15.47 2.46
N ILE A 231 -10.36 -14.76 1.40
CA ILE A 231 -11.75 -14.31 1.22
C ILE A 231 -12.48 -15.21 0.20
N ALA A 232 -11.93 -15.38 -0.99
CA ALA A 232 -12.60 -16.13 -2.05
C ALA A 232 -12.72 -17.64 -1.73
N ALA A 233 -11.71 -18.22 -1.08
CA ALA A 233 -11.77 -19.61 -0.63
C ALA A 233 -12.92 -19.86 0.37
N LYS A 234 -13.13 -18.93 1.31
CA LYS A 234 -14.20 -19.02 2.32
C LYS A 234 -15.59 -18.82 1.71
N GLU A 235 -15.75 -17.83 0.83
CA GLU A 235 -17.02 -17.62 0.11
C GLU A 235 -17.43 -18.84 -0.74
N ASN A 236 -16.46 -19.55 -1.31
CA ASN A 236 -16.73 -20.76 -2.09
C ASN A 236 -17.02 -21.97 -1.20
N ALA A 237 -16.40 -22.07 -0.01
CA ALA A 237 -16.75 -23.08 0.98
C ALA A 237 -18.18 -22.92 1.50
N ASP A 238 -18.61 -21.67 1.77
CA ASP A 238 -19.96 -21.34 2.22
C ASP A 238 -21.05 -21.65 1.19
N LYS A 239 -20.72 -21.66 -0.11
CA LYS A 239 -21.66 -21.97 -1.21
C LYS A 239 -21.87 -23.46 -1.46
N ILE A 240 -21.07 -24.33 -0.83
CA ILE A 240 -21.14 -25.79 -1.01
C ILE A 240 -22.09 -26.42 0.04
N ILE A 241 -22.78 -25.61 0.85
CA ILE A 241 -23.76 -26.05 1.86
C ILE A 241 -25.19 -25.87 1.35
#